data_AF-H6QU27-F1
#
_entry.id   AF-H6QU27-F1
#
_cell.length_a   1.000
_cell.length_b   1.000
_cell.length_c   1.000
_cell.angle_alpha   90.00
_cell.angle_beta   90.00
_cell.angle_gamma   90.00
#
_symmetry.space_group_name_H-M   'P 1'
#
loop_
_entity.id
_entity.type
_entity.pdbx_description
1 polymer ?
#
loop_
_entity_poly.entity_id
_entity_poly.type
_entity_poly.pdbx_seq_one_letter_code
_entity_poly.pdbx_strand_id
1 'polypeptide(L)'
;MDLRSLSPEFRSKLKEVQTIASRATRQETHGDYEQAFSLYVDSVQKYLYLIRTLQDGPLKEQLKAISSKLLNRAERIKSSRPELSLRAPVRDRTSSEEQDVVLQRSQKINGLSFHPWSPSHLNPVNDPSHPSQLASIQPALSPAQKQAFLEWKSMKEANPSLEVYKSDALDPTDIVQDIVTDCSLIAAFSVLINHAKHFQSQLHTECLYPKGPDGFPEGSTDGIYRVKLFLNGTERQICELEVLQ
;
A
#
# COMPACT_ATOMS: atom_id res chain seq x y z
N MET A 1 -18.38 -10.41 -20.75
CA MET A 1 -17.54 -10.73 -19.58
C MET A 1 -16.24 -11.31 -20.09
N ASP A 2 -15.19 -10.50 -20.17
CA ASP A 2 -13.89 -11.05 -20.56
C ASP A 2 -13.09 -11.37 -19.29
N LEU A 3 -13.35 -12.55 -18.72
CA LEU A 3 -12.58 -13.08 -17.60
C LEU A 3 -11.08 -13.19 -17.95
N ARG A 4 -10.70 -13.04 -19.23
CA ARG A 4 -9.33 -13.09 -19.74
C ARG A 4 -8.45 -11.90 -19.32
N SER A 5 -9.03 -10.80 -18.85
CA SER A 5 -8.28 -9.64 -18.35
C SER A 5 -7.84 -9.77 -16.88
N LEU A 6 -8.40 -10.73 -16.12
CA LEU A 6 -8.10 -10.93 -14.71
C LEU A 6 -6.84 -11.79 -14.51
N SER A 7 -6.09 -11.56 -13.44
CA SER A 7 -4.89 -12.37 -13.13
C SER A 7 -5.25 -13.86 -12.97
N PRO A 8 -4.35 -14.80 -13.35
CA PRO A 8 -4.59 -16.23 -13.18
C PRO A 8 -4.91 -16.62 -11.73
N GLU A 9 -4.22 -15.99 -10.78
CA GLU A 9 -4.43 -16.19 -9.35
C GLU A 9 -5.84 -15.77 -8.92
N PHE A 10 -6.30 -14.59 -9.38
CA PHE A 10 -7.64 -14.11 -9.08
C PHE A 10 -8.71 -15.08 -9.59
N ARG A 11 -8.55 -15.63 -10.81
CA ARG A 11 -9.49 -16.61 -11.37
C ARG A 11 -9.50 -17.90 -10.55
N SER A 12 -8.33 -18.36 -10.11
CA SER A 12 -8.20 -19.54 -9.26
C SER A 12 -8.97 -19.35 -7.95
N LYS A 13 -8.70 -18.25 -7.24
CA LYS A 13 -9.41 -17.90 -5.99
C LYS A 13 -10.91 -17.74 -6.24
N LEU A 14 -11.34 -17.07 -7.32
CA LEU A 14 -12.77 -16.92 -7.63
C LEU A 14 -13.47 -18.27 -7.81
N LYS A 15 -12.83 -19.22 -8.51
CA LYS A 15 -13.35 -20.58 -8.70
C LYS A 15 -13.42 -21.37 -7.38
N GLU A 16 -12.41 -21.22 -6.53
CA GLU A 16 -12.41 -21.79 -5.17
C GLU A 16 -13.62 -21.30 -4.37
N VAL A 17 -13.82 -19.97 -4.32
CA VAL A 17 -14.94 -19.37 -3.57
C VAL A 17 -16.30 -19.81 -4.11
N GLN A 18 -16.45 -19.89 -5.44
CA GLN A 18 -17.67 -20.42 -6.06
C GLN A 18 -17.94 -21.87 -5.65
N THR A 19 -16.89 -22.70 -5.59
CA THR A 19 -17.02 -24.11 -5.16
C THR A 19 -17.46 -24.20 -3.71
N ILE A 20 -16.91 -23.36 -2.82
CA ILE A 20 -17.31 -23.28 -1.41
C ILE A 20 -18.78 -22.86 -1.29
N ALA A 21 -19.21 -21.85 -2.04
CA ALA A 21 -20.60 -21.38 -2.03
C ALA A 21 -21.60 -22.44 -2.55
N SER A 22 -21.24 -23.18 -3.60
CA SER A 22 -22.03 -24.31 -4.10
C SER A 22 -22.11 -25.44 -3.06
N ARG A 23 -21.00 -25.73 -2.38
CA ARG A 23 -20.96 -26.72 -1.29
C ARG A 23 -21.84 -26.29 -0.11
N ALA A 24 -21.83 -25.02 0.27
CA ALA A 24 -22.70 -24.47 1.31
C ALA A 24 -24.19 -24.72 1.00
N THR A 25 -24.59 -24.43 -0.24
CA THR A 25 -25.96 -24.65 -0.72
C THR A 25 -26.34 -26.12 -0.70
N ARG A 26 -25.42 -27.00 -1.08
CA ARG A 26 -25.63 -28.44 -0.99
C ARG A 26 -25.84 -28.88 0.47
N GLN A 27 -25.05 -28.39 1.41
CA GLN A 27 -25.23 -28.76 2.82
C GLN A 27 -26.57 -28.27 3.38
N GLU A 28 -27.00 -27.05 3.00
CA GLU A 28 -28.30 -26.53 3.38
C GLU A 28 -29.44 -27.44 2.89
N THR A 29 -29.36 -27.95 1.66
CA THR A 29 -30.38 -28.87 1.12
C THR A 29 -30.35 -30.25 1.76
N HIS A 30 -29.21 -30.70 2.28
CA HIS A 30 -29.10 -31.97 3.02
C HIS A 30 -29.51 -31.83 4.49
N GLY A 31 -29.83 -30.62 4.96
CA GLY A 31 -30.22 -30.35 6.34
C GLY A 31 -29.05 -30.17 7.31
N ASP A 32 -27.80 -30.18 6.84
CA ASP A 32 -26.61 -29.88 7.65
C ASP A 32 -26.41 -28.35 7.71
N TYR A 33 -27.19 -27.71 8.58
CA TYR A 33 -27.22 -26.26 8.70
C TYR A 33 -25.99 -25.68 9.39
N GLU A 34 -25.32 -26.44 10.26
CA GLU A 34 -24.07 -26.00 10.90
C GLU A 34 -22.95 -25.89 9.86
N GLN A 35 -22.77 -26.93 9.03
CA GLN A 35 -21.77 -26.89 7.97
C GLN A 35 -22.15 -25.88 6.88
N ALA A 36 -23.43 -25.79 6.51
CA ALA A 36 -23.91 -24.80 5.55
C ALA A 36 -23.62 -23.37 6.02
N PHE A 37 -23.93 -23.05 7.28
CA PHE A 37 -23.66 -21.74 7.87
C PHE A 37 -22.16 -21.41 7.83
N SER A 38 -21.30 -22.34 8.27
CA SER A 38 -19.85 -22.13 8.27
C SER A 38 -19.32 -21.85 6.86
N LEU A 39 -19.75 -22.63 5.85
CA LEU A 39 -19.33 -22.46 4.47
C LEU A 39 -19.90 -21.18 3.83
N TYR A 40 -21.11 -20.76 4.20
CA TYR A 40 -21.64 -19.46 3.76
C TYR A 40 -20.82 -18.31 4.32
N VAL A 41 -20.46 -18.33 5.60
CA VAL A 41 -19.62 -17.29 6.20
C VAL A 41 -18.22 -17.28 5.56
N ASP A 42 -17.61 -18.46 5.34
CA ASP A 42 -16.30 -18.57 4.68
C ASP A 42 -16.32 -18.00 3.26
N SER A 43 -17.30 -18.40 2.44
CA SER A 43 -17.44 -17.89 1.07
C SER A 43 -17.65 -16.38 1.02
N VAL A 44 -18.47 -15.81 1.92
CA VAL A 44 -18.66 -14.35 2.04
C VAL A 44 -17.33 -13.66 2.36
N GLN A 45 -16.55 -14.17 3.31
CA GLN A 45 -15.27 -13.58 3.68
C GLN A 45 -14.30 -13.55 2.51
N LYS A 46 -14.19 -14.66 1.76
CA LYS A 46 -13.34 -14.73 0.58
C LYS A 46 -13.85 -13.86 -0.57
N TYR A 47 -15.16 -13.73 -0.78
CA TYR A 47 -15.72 -12.77 -1.75
C TYR A 47 -15.38 -11.33 -1.37
N LEU A 48 -15.47 -10.95 -0.09
CA LEU A 48 -15.11 -9.61 0.37
C LEU A 48 -13.62 -9.29 0.14
N TYR A 49 -12.74 -10.29 0.26
CA TYR A 49 -11.33 -10.13 -0.14
C TYR A 49 -11.22 -9.82 -1.64
N LEU A 50 -11.81 -10.65 -2.51
CA LEU A 50 -11.77 -10.46 -3.97
C LEU A 50 -12.38 -9.13 -4.42
N ILE A 51 -13.47 -8.68 -3.79
CA ILE A 51 -14.13 -7.40 -4.08
C ILE A 51 -13.20 -6.21 -3.79
N ARG A 52 -12.34 -6.31 -2.77
CA ARG A 52 -11.38 -5.24 -2.43
C ARG A 52 -10.24 -5.15 -3.43
N THR A 53 -9.80 -6.27 -3.98
CA THR A 53 -8.70 -6.31 -4.94
C THR A 53 -9.14 -6.01 -6.38
N LEU A 54 -10.44 -5.93 -6.64
CA LEU A 54 -11.01 -5.67 -7.96
C LEU A 54 -11.10 -4.18 -8.31
N GLN A 55 -10.64 -3.87 -9.53
CA GLN A 55 -10.83 -2.56 -10.19
C GLN A 55 -12.07 -2.52 -11.09
N ASP A 56 -12.48 -3.65 -11.70
CA ASP A 56 -13.64 -3.75 -12.61
C ASP A 56 -14.96 -3.49 -11.86
N GLY A 57 -15.61 -2.37 -12.14
CA GLY A 57 -16.87 -1.93 -11.51
C GLY A 57 -18.02 -2.93 -11.69
N PRO A 58 -18.42 -3.28 -12.92
CA PRO A 58 -19.46 -4.28 -13.17
C PRO A 58 -19.23 -5.62 -12.46
N LEU A 59 -18.03 -6.18 -12.52
CA LEU A 59 -17.73 -7.46 -11.86
C LEU A 59 -17.76 -7.31 -10.34
N LYS A 60 -17.25 -6.19 -9.81
CA LYS A 60 -17.30 -5.88 -8.38
C LYS A 60 -18.73 -5.81 -7.86
N GLU A 61 -19.64 -5.16 -8.59
CA GLU A 61 -21.07 -5.13 -8.23
C GLU A 61 -21.72 -6.51 -8.27
N GLN A 62 -21.39 -7.33 -9.27
CA GLN A 62 -21.88 -8.71 -9.33
C GLN A 62 -21.40 -9.54 -8.12
N LEU A 63 -20.11 -9.46 -7.77
CA LEU A 63 -19.57 -10.19 -6.62
C LEU A 63 -20.17 -9.68 -5.31
N LYS A 64 -20.39 -8.37 -5.16
CA LYS A 64 -21.14 -7.81 -4.02
C LYS A 64 -22.53 -8.40 -3.92
N ALA A 65 -23.28 -8.45 -5.03
CA ALA A 65 -24.63 -9.00 -5.06
C ALA A 65 -24.66 -10.49 -4.66
N ILE A 66 -23.68 -11.28 -5.14
CA ILE A 66 -23.53 -12.69 -4.74
C ILE A 66 -23.21 -12.79 -3.24
N SER A 67 -22.20 -12.04 -2.78
CA SER A 67 -21.79 -12.02 -1.37
C SER A 67 -22.94 -11.66 -0.44
N SER A 68 -23.74 -10.65 -0.78
CA SER A 68 -24.91 -10.26 0.00
C SER A 68 -25.98 -11.34 0.05
N LYS A 69 -26.22 -12.07 -1.05
CA LYS A 69 -27.16 -13.21 -1.07
C LYS A 69 -26.70 -14.34 -0.13
N LEU A 70 -25.40 -14.66 -0.13
CA LEU A 70 -24.82 -15.69 0.72
C LEU A 70 -24.85 -15.27 2.20
N LEU A 71 -24.57 -14.00 2.49
CA LEU A 71 -24.67 -13.46 3.84
C LEU A 71 -26.11 -13.53 4.37
N ASN A 72 -27.08 -13.08 3.57
CA ASN A 72 -28.50 -13.16 3.93
C ASN A 72 -28.95 -14.61 4.19
N ARG A 73 -28.42 -15.59 3.44
CA ARG A 73 -28.66 -17.03 3.69
C ARG A 73 -28.09 -17.45 5.05
N ALA A 74 -26.84 -17.11 5.35
CA ALA A 74 -26.23 -17.40 6.65
C ALA A 74 -27.02 -16.80 7.82
N GLU A 75 -27.43 -15.54 7.69
CA GLU A 75 -28.25 -14.85 8.69
C GLU A 75 -29.62 -15.50 8.87
N ARG A 76 -30.27 -15.94 7.78
CA ARG A 76 -31.53 -16.68 7.86
C ARG A 76 -31.36 -18.01 8.58
N ILE A 77 -30.29 -18.76 8.33
CA ILE A 77 -30.00 -20.01 9.06
C ILE A 77 -29.84 -19.69 10.56
N LYS A 78 -29.09 -18.64 10.88
CA LYS A 78 -28.88 -18.20 12.25
C LYS A 78 -30.15 -17.77 12.98
N SER A 79 -31.04 -17.05 12.31
CA SER A 79 -32.29 -16.57 12.90
C SER A 79 -33.37 -17.66 12.99
N SER A 80 -33.40 -18.58 12.04
CA SER A 80 -34.40 -19.67 12.02
C SER A 80 -34.08 -20.83 12.93
N ARG A 81 -32.80 -20.96 13.35
CA ARG A 81 -32.32 -22.07 14.19
C ARG A 81 -31.43 -21.59 15.33
N PRO A 82 -31.97 -20.82 16.29
CA PRO A 82 -31.22 -20.35 17.45
C PRO A 82 -30.73 -21.49 18.37
N GLU A 83 -31.34 -22.68 18.27
CA GLU A 83 -30.96 -23.87 19.01
C GLU A 83 -29.63 -24.49 18.54
N LEU A 84 -29.19 -24.21 17.31
CA LEU A 84 -27.93 -24.71 16.78
C LEU A 84 -26.75 -23.85 17.26
N SER A 85 -25.66 -24.50 17.65
CA SER A 85 -24.42 -23.81 18.03
C SER A 85 -23.63 -23.39 16.79
N LEU A 86 -24.17 -22.43 16.04
CA LEU A 86 -23.55 -21.91 14.82
C LEU A 86 -22.28 -21.12 15.14
N ARG A 87 -21.13 -21.62 14.70
CA ARG A 87 -19.84 -20.94 14.82
C ARG A 87 -19.37 -20.45 13.47
N ALA A 88 -18.92 -19.20 13.43
CA ALA A 88 -18.19 -18.72 12.27
C ALA A 88 -16.87 -19.50 12.14
N PRO A 89 -16.41 -19.79 10.91
CA PRO A 89 -15.13 -20.43 10.69
C PRO A 89 -14.01 -19.60 11.31
N VAL A 90 -13.09 -20.28 11.99
CA VAL A 90 -11.88 -19.66 12.55
C VAL A 90 -11.02 -19.23 11.37
N ARG A 91 -10.67 -17.95 11.32
CA ARG A 91 -9.77 -17.43 10.30
C ARG A 91 -8.34 -17.85 10.57
N ASP A 92 -7.68 -18.33 9.53
CA ASP A 92 -6.24 -18.52 9.56
C ASP A 92 -5.55 -17.16 9.54
N ARG A 93 -4.97 -16.77 10.68
CA ARG A 93 -4.25 -15.49 10.82
C ARG A 93 -2.97 -15.42 9.99
N THR A 94 -2.50 -16.56 9.49
CA THR A 94 -1.31 -16.66 8.66
C THR A 94 -1.63 -16.70 7.18
N SER A 95 -2.92 -16.70 6.80
CA SER A 95 -3.33 -16.66 5.39
C SER A 95 -2.91 -15.34 4.73
N SER A 96 -2.65 -15.38 3.41
CA SER A 96 -2.27 -14.18 2.65
C SER A 96 -3.36 -13.10 2.74
N GLU A 97 -4.64 -13.49 2.76
CA GLU A 97 -5.76 -12.55 2.85
C GLU A 97 -5.77 -11.78 4.17
N GLU A 98 -5.49 -12.44 5.30
CA GLU A 98 -5.42 -11.76 6.60
C GLU A 98 -4.16 -10.92 6.74
N GLN A 99 -3.02 -11.37 6.20
CA GLN A 99 -1.80 -10.57 6.11
C GLN A 99 -2.04 -9.29 5.30
N ASP A 100 -2.67 -9.39 4.12
CA ASP A 100 -3.03 -8.25 3.28
C ASP A 100 -3.91 -7.25 4.03
N VAL A 101 -4.91 -7.74 4.79
CA VAL A 101 -5.78 -6.88 5.60
C VAL A 101 -4.99 -6.12 6.67
N VAL A 102 -4.01 -6.76 7.32
CA VAL A 102 -3.13 -6.11 8.30
C VAL A 102 -2.26 -5.05 7.64
N LEU A 103 -1.66 -5.34 6.48
CA LEU A 103 -0.86 -4.38 5.71
C LEU A 103 -1.70 -3.18 5.23
N GLN A 104 -2.95 -3.41 4.83
CA GLN A 104 -3.87 -2.34 4.43
C GLN A 104 -4.30 -1.47 5.60
N ARG A 105 -4.54 -2.05 6.78
CA ARG A 105 -4.89 -1.28 7.99
C ARG A 105 -3.73 -0.42 8.47
N SER A 106 -2.51 -0.92 8.35
CA SER A 106 -1.29 -0.23 8.79
C SER A 106 -0.78 0.83 7.80
N GLN A 107 -1.53 1.12 6.73
CA GLN A 107 -1.19 2.22 5.82
C GLN A 107 -1.43 3.61 6.40
N LYS A 108 -2.30 3.74 7.43
CA LYS A 108 -2.63 5.04 8.01
C LYS A 108 -1.78 5.34 9.24
N ILE A 109 -1.03 6.43 9.20
CA ILE A 109 -0.20 6.91 10.31
C ILE A 109 -0.48 8.40 10.48
N ASN A 110 -0.92 8.81 11.67
CA ASN A 110 -1.27 10.20 11.98
C ASN A 110 -2.23 10.87 10.97
N GLY A 111 -3.19 10.10 10.44
CA GLY A 111 -4.16 10.59 9.46
C GLY A 111 -3.65 10.62 8.01
N LEU A 112 -2.36 10.40 7.78
CA LEU A 112 -1.75 10.28 6.45
C LEU A 112 -1.78 8.83 5.97
N SER A 113 -1.93 8.63 4.66
CA SER A 113 -2.02 7.31 4.03
C SER A 113 -0.74 7.00 3.23
N PHE A 114 -0.03 5.95 3.64
CA PHE A 114 1.21 5.46 3.04
C PHE A 114 0.95 4.14 2.31
N HIS A 115 0.74 4.20 1.01
CA HIS A 115 0.40 3.02 0.23
C HIS A 115 1.61 2.10 0.02
N PRO A 116 1.38 0.78 -0.11
CA PRO A 116 2.43 -0.15 -0.52
C PRO A 116 3.09 0.29 -1.83
N TRP A 117 4.40 0.08 -1.94
CA TRP A 117 5.15 0.39 -3.14
C TRP A 117 4.64 -0.46 -4.32
N SER A 118 4.33 0.19 -5.45
CA SER A 118 3.97 -0.51 -6.68
C SER A 118 4.97 -0.20 -7.80
N PRO A 119 5.57 -1.23 -8.44
CA PRO A 119 6.51 -1.03 -9.55
C PRO A 119 5.91 -0.29 -10.75
N SER A 120 4.58 -0.30 -10.90
CA SER A 120 3.88 0.43 -11.95
C SER A 120 4.02 1.96 -11.86
N HIS A 121 4.42 2.51 -10.71
CA HIS A 121 4.67 3.95 -10.52
C HIS A 121 6.04 4.42 -11.03
N LEU A 122 6.86 3.53 -11.61
CA LEU A 122 8.14 3.88 -12.23
C LEU A 122 7.99 4.63 -13.57
N ASN A 123 6.78 4.66 -14.15
CA ASN A 123 6.47 5.38 -15.39
C ASN A 123 5.34 6.39 -15.16
N PRO A 124 5.64 7.65 -14.81
CA PRO A 124 4.63 8.67 -14.50
C PRO A 124 3.71 9.03 -15.70
N VAL A 125 4.09 8.66 -16.92
CA VAL A 125 3.35 8.99 -18.16
C VAL A 125 1.98 8.29 -18.26
N ASN A 126 1.75 7.18 -17.54
CA ASN A 126 0.56 6.34 -17.73
C ASN A 126 -0.42 6.28 -16.55
N ASP A 127 -0.18 6.99 -15.45
CA ASP A 127 -1.10 7.01 -14.30
C ASP A 127 -1.49 8.43 -13.86
N PRO A 128 -2.42 9.08 -14.58
CA PRO A 128 -2.97 10.39 -14.19
C PRO A 128 -3.90 10.32 -12.96
N SER A 129 -4.11 9.14 -12.36
CA SER A 129 -5.13 8.90 -11.33
C SER A 129 -4.65 9.09 -9.89
N HIS A 130 -3.36 9.32 -9.65
CA HIS A 130 -2.83 9.46 -8.29
C HIS A 130 -1.88 10.66 -8.15
N PRO A 131 -2.41 11.88 -7.95
CA PRO A 131 -1.73 12.77 -7.01
C PRO A 131 -1.74 12.02 -5.68
N SER A 132 -0.59 11.48 -5.29
CA SER A 132 -0.43 10.94 -3.94
C SER A 132 -0.88 12.05 -3.00
N GLN A 133 -1.96 11.86 -2.22
CA GLN A 133 -2.46 12.89 -1.30
C GLN A 133 -1.33 13.43 -0.40
N LEU A 134 -0.31 12.61 -0.17
CA LEU A 134 0.91 12.93 0.55
C LEU A 134 1.79 14.00 -0.13
N ALA A 135 1.85 14.03 -1.46
CA ALA A 135 2.67 14.99 -2.21
C ALA A 135 2.27 16.43 -1.84
N SER A 136 0.98 16.68 -1.57
CA SER A 136 0.44 18.01 -1.29
C SER A 136 0.35 18.38 0.20
N ILE A 137 0.75 17.52 1.14
CA ILE A 137 0.65 17.84 2.58
C ILE A 137 2.03 18.13 3.13
N GLN A 138 2.47 19.37 2.94
CA GLN A 138 3.62 19.87 3.67
C GLN A 138 3.27 20.10 5.15
N PRO A 139 4.18 19.79 6.09
CA PRO A 139 3.99 20.12 7.48
C PRO A 139 3.70 21.61 7.66
N ALA A 140 2.77 21.93 8.56
CA ALA A 140 2.48 23.30 8.91
C ALA A 140 3.72 23.96 9.53
N LEU A 141 4.10 25.13 9.01
CA LEU A 141 5.21 25.90 9.54
C LEU A 141 4.95 26.31 10.99
N SER A 142 5.98 26.18 11.83
CA SER A 142 5.98 26.69 13.20
C SER A 142 5.87 28.22 13.23
N PRO A 143 5.47 28.83 14.35
CA PRO A 143 5.41 30.29 14.48
C PRO A 143 6.75 30.98 14.18
N ALA A 144 7.87 30.38 14.60
CA ALA A 144 9.20 30.92 14.34
C ALA A 144 9.55 30.91 12.84
N GLN A 145 9.25 29.82 12.14
CA GLN A 145 9.45 29.71 10.68
C GLN A 145 8.59 30.72 9.92
N LYS A 146 7.34 30.95 10.35
CA LYS A 146 6.48 31.98 9.77
C LYS A 146 7.00 33.40 10.01
N GLN A 147 7.54 33.69 11.20
CA GLN A 147 8.16 34.98 11.51
C GLN A 147 9.43 35.21 10.69
N ALA A 148 10.15 34.13 10.34
CA ALA A 148 11.27 34.16 9.42
C ALA A 148 10.87 34.18 7.94
N PHE A 149 9.56 34.27 7.63
CA PHE A 149 9.01 34.28 6.26
C PHE A 149 9.41 33.07 5.42
N LEU A 150 9.62 31.91 6.06
CA LEU A 150 9.93 30.68 5.33
C LEU A 150 8.70 30.19 4.55
N GLU A 151 8.96 29.59 3.40
CA GLU A 151 7.95 28.98 2.55
C GLU A 151 8.45 27.67 1.95
N TRP A 152 7.51 26.78 1.63
CA TRP A 152 7.82 25.57 0.90
C TRP A 152 7.94 25.91 -0.58
N LYS A 153 9.06 25.51 -1.21
CA LYS A 153 9.33 25.70 -2.63
C LYS A 153 9.76 24.41 -3.29
N SER A 154 9.38 24.20 -4.54
CA SER A 154 9.93 23.07 -5.28
C SER A 154 11.45 23.24 -5.44
N MET A 155 12.19 22.13 -5.47
CA MET A 155 13.66 22.16 -5.61
C MET A 155 14.12 22.94 -6.86
N LYS A 156 13.37 22.83 -7.96
CA LYS A 156 13.65 23.54 -9.22
C LYS A 156 13.46 25.05 -9.10
N GLU A 157 12.50 25.52 -8.30
CA GLU A 157 12.29 26.95 -8.06
C GLU A 157 13.32 27.51 -7.08
N ALA A 158 13.64 26.75 -6.04
CA ALA A 158 14.61 27.16 -5.02
C ALA A 158 16.04 27.28 -5.59
N ASN A 159 16.45 26.32 -6.44
CA ASN A 159 17.74 26.35 -7.10
C ASN A 159 17.72 25.58 -8.45
N PRO A 160 17.46 26.28 -9.58
CA PRO A 160 17.37 25.65 -10.90
C PRO A 160 18.64 24.92 -11.36
N SER A 161 19.80 25.29 -10.81
CA SER A 161 21.11 24.71 -11.16
C SER A 161 21.52 23.54 -10.28
N LEU A 162 20.70 23.19 -9.27
CA LEU A 162 21.03 22.11 -8.35
C LEU A 162 20.86 20.75 -9.02
N GLU A 163 21.95 20.01 -9.13
CA GLU A 163 21.90 18.60 -9.50
C GLU A 163 21.29 17.79 -8.34
N VAL A 164 20.32 16.94 -8.65
CA VAL A 164 19.62 16.11 -7.64
C VAL A 164 20.58 15.17 -6.91
N TYR A 165 21.54 14.61 -7.64
CA TYR A 165 22.50 13.68 -7.08
C TYR A 165 23.81 13.72 -7.87
N LYS A 166 24.92 13.73 -7.15
CA LYS A 166 26.27 13.67 -7.70
C LYS A 166 27.09 12.66 -6.91
N SER A 167 27.40 11.53 -7.53
CA SER A 167 28.03 10.37 -6.86
C SER A 167 29.35 10.70 -6.18
N ASP A 168 30.15 11.55 -6.80
CA ASP A 168 31.54 11.79 -6.39
C ASP A 168 31.67 12.93 -5.39
N ALA A 169 30.57 13.65 -5.12
CA ALA A 169 30.56 14.83 -4.26
C ALA A 169 30.07 14.54 -2.84
N LEU A 170 29.29 13.48 -2.62
CA LEU A 170 28.62 13.25 -1.35
C LEU A 170 29.56 12.64 -0.30
N ASP A 171 29.79 13.35 0.80
CA ASP A 171 30.53 12.89 1.97
C ASP A 171 29.63 12.69 3.20
N PRO A 172 29.91 11.71 4.08
CA PRO A 172 29.19 11.59 5.35
C PRO A 172 29.12 12.88 6.17
N THR A 173 30.10 13.80 6.04
CA THR A 173 30.08 15.10 6.74
C THR A 173 29.10 16.11 6.15
N ASP A 174 28.58 15.88 4.95
CA ASP A 174 27.65 16.81 4.30
C ASP A 174 26.23 16.73 4.90
N ILE A 175 25.93 15.64 5.63
CA ILE A 175 24.66 15.46 6.32
C ILE A 175 24.83 15.94 7.76
N VAL A 176 24.26 17.10 8.05
CA VAL A 176 24.31 17.73 9.37
C VAL A 176 22.95 17.65 10.04
N GLN A 177 22.93 17.17 11.27
CA GLN A 177 21.76 17.19 12.12
C GLN A 177 21.46 18.63 12.59
N ASP A 178 20.21 19.05 12.49
CA ASP A 178 19.73 20.33 13.02
C ASP A 178 19.01 20.16 14.39
N ILE A 179 18.19 21.12 14.81
CA ILE A 179 17.51 21.17 16.12
C ILE A 179 16.68 19.91 16.45
N VAL A 180 16.27 19.12 15.45
CA VAL A 180 15.53 17.87 15.65
C VAL A 180 16.49 16.71 15.92
N THR A 181 16.28 15.98 17.01
CA THR A 181 17.16 14.87 17.40
C THR A 181 16.92 13.60 16.58
N ASP A 182 17.61 13.47 15.45
CA ASP A 182 17.53 12.33 14.51
C ASP A 182 18.89 11.64 14.31
N CYS A 183 19.79 11.70 15.30
CA CYS A 183 21.17 11.23 15.20
C CYS A 183 21.34 9.79 14.68
N SER A 184 20.42 8.88 15.01
CA SER A 184 20.45 7.50 14.51
C SER A 184 20.20 7.40 13.01
N LEU A 185 19.37 8.31 12.46
CA LEU A 185 19.10 8.40 11.02
C LEU A 185 20.32 8.92 10.28
N ILE A 186 20.90 10.02 10.78
CA ILE A 186 22.10 10.63 10.20
C ILE A 186 23.26 9.64 10.23
N ALA A 187 23.49 8.97 11.36
CA ALA A 187 24.52 7.94 11.48
C ALA A 187 24.31 6.79 10.48
N ALA A 188 23.07 6.34 10.27
CA ALA A 188 22.76 5.31 9.28
C ALA A 188 23.10 5.78 7.86
N PHE A 189 22.73 7.01 7.48
CA PHE A 189 23.09 7.57 6.18
C PHE A 189 24.60 7.75 6.01
N SER A 190 25.31 8.24 7.03
CA SER A 190 26.77 8.35 7.03
C SER A 190 27.43 6.99 6.76
N VAL A 191 26.93 5.92 7.38
CA VAL A 191 27.40 4.55 7.13
C VAL A 191 27.11 4.11 5.70
N LEU A 192 25.91 4.37 5.17
CA LEU A 192 25.53 4.00 3.80
C LEU A 192 26.41 4.73 2.76
N ILE A 193 26.67 6.02 2.94
CA ILE A 193 27.54 6.81 2.06
C ILE A 193 28.97 6.26 2.13
N ASN A 194 29.50 6.02 3.33
CA ASN A 194 30.85 5.49 3.48
C ASN A 194 30.99 4.09 2.87
N HIS A 195 29.97 3.24 3.03
CA HIS A 195 29.90 1.93 2.39
C HIS A 195 29.90 2.06 0.86
N ALA A 196 29.12 2.98 0.29
CA ALA A 196 29.13 3.26 -1.14
C ALA A 196 30.51 3.68 -1.64
N LYS A 197 31.24 4.53 -0.90
CA LYS A 197 32.61 4.93 -1.25
C LYS A 197 33.60 3.75 -1.24
N HIS A 198 33.50 2.87 -0.24
CA HIS A 198 34.44 1.75 -0.08
C HIS A 198 34.15 0.58 -1.01
N PHE A 199 32.88 0.27 -1.25
CA PHE A 199 32.43 -0.94 -1.95
C PHE A 199 31.75 -0.67 -3.29
N GLN A 200 31.66 0.60 -3.73
CA GLN A 200 31.01 1.00 -4.97
C GLN A 200 29.53 0.54 -5.06
N SER A 201 28.85 0.49 -3.91
CA SER A 201 27.44 0.11 -3.80
C SER A 201 26.49 1.29 -4.05
N GLN A 202 25.20 1.00 -4.27
CA GLN A 202 24.14 2.01 -4.41
C GLN A 202 23.15 2.04 -3.22
N LEU A 203 23.51 1.47 -2.07
CA LEU A 203 22.57 1.30 -0.95
C LEU A 203 21.98 2.61 -0.41
N HIS A 204 22.75 3.70 -0.45
CA HIS A 204 22.31 5.03 0.01
C HIS A 204 21.30 5.69 -0.93
N THR A 205 21.24 5.28 -2.20
CA THR A 205 20.31 5.81 -3.21
C THR A 205 19.23 4.80 -3.63
N GLU A 206 19.30 3.56 -3.15
CA GLU A 206 18.43 2.48 -3.62
C GLU A 206 16.95 2.79 -3.37
N CYS A 207 16.65 3.48 -2.27
CA CYS A 207 15.30 3.87 -1.89
C CYS A 207 14.80 5.17 -2.55
N LEU A 208 15.65 5.89 -3.30
CA LEU A 208 15.34 7.22 -3.84
C LEU A 208 14.89 7.14 -5.31
N TYR A 209 13.84 7.89 -5.64
CA TYR A 209 13.21 7.90 -6.97
C TYR A 209 12.76 9.31 -7.38
N PRO A 210 12.70 9.62 -8.70
CA PRO A 210 12.91 8.71 -9.83
C PRO A 210 14.38 8.35 -10.04
N LYS A 211 14.63 7.26 -10.79
CA LYS A 211 15.97 6.78 -11.11
C LYS A 211 16.23 6.84 -12.61
N GLY A 212 17.41 7.31 -12.99
CA GLY A 212 17.87 7.31 -14.37
C GLY A 212 18.28 5.92 -14.86
N PRO A 213 18.69 5.80 -16.14
CA PRO A 213 19.14 4.53 -16.74
C PRO A 213 20.36 3.91 -16.06
N ASP A 214 21.14 4.72 -15.34
CA ASP A 214 22.31 4.34 -14.56
C ASP A 214 21.97 3.83 -13.14
N GLY A 215 20.69 3.89 -12.76
CA GLY A 215 20.19 3.46 -11.45
C GLY A 215 20.33 4.52 -10.35
N PHE A 216 20.86 5.71 -10.66
CA PHE A 216 21.00 6.81 -9.71
C PHE A 216 19.76 7.73 -9.71
N PRO A 217 19.52 8.47 -8.61
CA PRO A 217 18.40 9.40 -8.55
C PRO A 217 18.53 10.51 -9.58
N GLU A 218 17.42 10.87 -10.23
CA GLU A 218 17.37 11.92 -11.25
C GLU A 218 16.30 12.98 -10.95
N GLY A 219 16.35 14.08 -11.69
CA GLY A 219 15.37 15.15 -11.61
C GLY A 219 13.96 14.69 -11.95
N SER A 220 13.02 14.90 -11.03
CA SER A 220 11.63 14.56 -11.29
C SER A 220 11.00 15.47 -12.36
N THR A 221 10.25 14.87 -13.30
CA THR A 221 9.49 15.58 -14.33
C THR A 221 8.17 16.15 -13.81
N ASP A 222 7.53 15.45 -12.86
CA ASP A 222 6.29 15.87 -12.18
C ASP A 222 6.57 16.71 -10.92
N GLY A 223 7.84 16.89 -10.55
CA GLY A 223 8.26 17.60 -9.35
C GLY A 223 8.15 16.79 -8.06
N ILE A 224 7.60 15.57 -8.13
CA ILE A 224 7.44 14.67 -6.99
C ILE A 224 8.64 13.73 -6.88
N TYR A 225 9.33 13.79 -5.76
CA TYR A 225 10.32 12.80 -5.38
C TYR A 225 9.67 11.72 -4.50
N ARG A 226 10.17 10.49 -4.62
CA ARG A 226 9.59 9.33 -3.94
C ARG A 226 10.68 8.59 -3.18
N VAL A 227 10.39 8.25 -1.94
CA VAL A 227 11.25 7.39 -1.12
C VAL A 227 10.52 6.08 -0.83
N LYS A 228 11.19 4.96 -1.11
CA LYS A 228 10.71 3.60 -0.81
C LYS A 228 11.25 3.16 0.55
N LEU A 229 10.42 3.18 1.59
CA LEU A 229 10.82 2.76 2.94
C LEU A 229 10.08 1.50 3.38
N PHE A 230 10.77 0.63 4.11
CA PHE A 230 10.12 -0.50 4.77
C PHE A 230 9.43 -0.03 6.05
N LEU A 231 8.09 -0.02 6.05
CA LEU A 231 7.28 0.55 7.11
C LEU A 231 6.04 -0.31 7.37
N ASN A 232 5.81 -0.65 8.64
CA ASN A 232 4.70 -1.51 9.06
C ASN A 232 4.61 -2.84 8.28
N GLY A 233 5.77 -3.48 8.05
CA GLY A 233 5.85 -4.82 7.47
C GLY A 233 5.77 -4.90 5.95
N THR A 234 5.82 -3.77 5.22
CA THR A 234 5.87 -3.75 3.76
C THR A 234 6.64 -2.54 3.25
N GLU A 235 7.13 -2.61 2.01
CA GLU A 235 7.68 -1.44 1.31
C GLU A 235 6.56 -0.45 1.02
N ARG A 236 6.75 0.82 1.39
CA ARG A 236 5.76 1.88 1.19
C ARG A 236 6.38 3.06 0.46
N GLN A 237 5.54 3.71 -0.33
CA GLN A 237 5.90 4.94 -1.02
C GLN A 237 5.63 6.14 -0.11
N ILE A 238 6.65 6.99 0.02
CA ILE A 238 6.56 8.32 0.63
C ILE A 238 6.85 9.33 -0.47
N CYS A 239 6.02 10.37 -0.60
CA CYS A 239 6.16 11.40 -1.62
C CYS A 239 6.50 12.74 -0.97
N GLU A 240 7.38 13.50 -1.61
CA GLU A 240 7.77 14.84 -1.19
C GLU A 240 7.84 15.76 -2.42
N LEU A 241 7.33 16.98 -2.30
CA LEU A 241 7.28 17.97 -3.38
C LEU A 241 8.27 19.14 -3.21
N GLU A 242 8.52 19.56 -1.97
CA GLU A 242 9.07 20.89 -1.71
C GLU A 242 10.10 20.87 -0.59
N VAL A 243 11.09 21.74 -0.70
CA VAL A 243 12.07 22.05 0.33
C VAL A 243 11.66 23.33 1.05
N LEU A 244 11.98 23.43 2.34
CA LEU A 244 11.73 24.62 3.13
C LEU A 244 12.85 25.64 2.89
N GLN A 245 12.50 26.87 2.52
CA GLN A 245 13.44 27.96 2.24
C GLN A 245 13.02 29.26 2.90
#